data_AF-Q64MF8-F1
#
_entry.id   AF-Q64MF8-F1
#
_cell.length_a   1.000
_cell.length_b   1.000
_cell.length_c   1.000
_cell.angle_alpha   90.00
_cell.angle_beta   90.00
_cell.angle_gamma   90.00
#
_symmetry.space_group_name_H-M   'P 1'
#
loop_
_entity.id
_entity.type
_entity.pdbx_description
1 polymer ?
#
loop_
_entity_poly.entity_id
_entity_poly.type
_entity_poly.pdbx_seq_one_letter_code
_entity_poly.pdbx_strand_id
1 'polypeptide(L)'
;MKERKNRNKRLWIRVSDEEYQQMVEASKGHKSCADYIRKRIFGKGKDIINPVEFIRAIDEVSLEMKRIGKNINQFARYANERKSVDGDFLMEEYNKLLSDYIKKEQKLEVLYRKIIAL
;
A
#
# COMPACT_ATOMS: atom_id res chain seq x y z
N MET A 1 -32.97 -9.45 -19.34
CA MET A 1 -33.19 -8.00 -19.16
C MET A 1 -32.46 -7.57 -17.88
N LYS A 2 -31.40 -6.75 -17.95
CA LYS A 2 -30.75 -6.23 -16.74
C LYS A 2 -31.65 -5.18 -16.11
N GLU A 3 -32.14 -5.42 -14.90
CA GLU A 3 -32.88 -4.42 -14.12
C GLU A 3 -32.09 -3.11 -14.07
N ARG A 4 -32.68 -2.02 -14.57
CA ARG A 4 -32.16 -0.67 -14.33
C ARG A 4 -32.37 -0.39 -12.84
N LYS A 5 -31.31 -0.53 -12.02
CA LYS A 5 -31.32 -0.06 -10.63
C LYS A 5 -31.69 1.41 -10.59
N ASN A 6 -32.97 1.69 -10.33
CA ASN A 6 -33.49 3.05 -10.29
C ASN A 6 -32.99 3.73 -9.02
N ARG A 7 -32.10 4.72 -9.18
CA ARG A 7 -31.50 5.45 -8.06
C ARG A 7 -32.47 6.53 -7.59
N ASN A 8 -33.41 6.15 -6.71
CA ASN A 8 -34.52 7.00 -6.28
C ASN A 8 -34.31 7.68 -4.91
N LYS A 9 -33.20 7.42 -4.21
CA LYS A 9 -32.86 8.04 -2.93
C LYS A 9 -32.01 9.30 -3.14
N ARG A 10 -32.33 10.39 -2.44
CA ARG A 10 -31.58 11.65 -2.47
C ARG A 10 -30.82 11.84 -1.16
N LEU A 11 -29.64 12.44 -1.25
CA LEU A 11 -28.78 12.79 -0.11
C LEU A 11 -28.68 14.31 -0.06
N TRP A 12 -28.97 14.89 1.11
CA TRP A 12 -28.82 16.32 1.37
C TRP A 12 -27.64 16.51 2.32
N ILE A 13 -26.63 17.26 1.89
CA ILE A 13 -25.44 17.57 2.69
C ILE A 13 -25.34 19.09 2.76
N ARG A 14 -25.06 19.63 3.94
CA ARG A 14 -24.65 21.03 4.11
C ARG A 14 -23.13 21.10 3.95
N VAL A 15 -22.66 22.01 3.11
CA VAL A 15 -21.24 22.25 2.84
C VAL A 15 -20.97 23.75 2.96
N SER A 16 -19.75 24.13 3.31
CA SER A 16 -19.29 25.51 3.24
C SER A 16 -19.03 25.93 1.78
N ASP A 17 -18.90 27.23 1.54
CA ASP A 17 -18.59 27.75 0.20
C ASP A 17 -17.24 27.23 -0.32
N GLU A 18 -16.25 27.09 0.56
CA GLU A 18 -14.93 26.53 0.23
C GLU A 18 -15.02 25.05 -0.16
N GLU A 19 -15.76 24.25 0.60
CA GLU A 19 -15.99 22.83 0.32
C GLU A 19 -16.75 22.64 -1.00
N TYR A 20 -17.74 23.51 -1.25
CA TYR A 20 -18.48 23.51 -2.50
C TYR A 20 -17.58 23.82 -3.70
N GLN A 21 -16.72 24.84 -3.59
CA GLN A 21 -15.79 25.21 -4.65
C GLN A 21 -14.79 24.09 -4.95
N GLN A 22 -14.23 23.47 -3.91
CA GLN A 22 -13.33 22.31 -4.06
C GLN A 22 -14.04 21.13 -4.72
N MET A 23 -15.29 20.87 -4.37
CA MET A 23 -16.10 19.81 -4.97
C MET A 23 -16.37 20.08 -6.46
N VAL A 24 -16.70 21.32 -6.82
CA VAL A 24 -16.92 21.73 -8.21
C VAL A 24 -15.63 21.59 -9.02
N GLU A 25 -14.50 22.08 -8.50
CA GLU A 25 -13.19 21.97 -9.16
C GLU A 25 -12.82 20.51 -9.43
N ALA A 26 -12.92 19.67 -8.40
CA ALA A 26 -12.58 18.26 -8.51
C ALA A 26 -13.55 17.47 -9.43
N SER A 27 -14.75 18.02 -9.70
CA SER A 27 -15.73 17.41 -10.59
C SER A 27 -15.52 17.73 -12.07
N LYS A 28 -14.66 18.68 -12.45
CA LYS A 28 -14.49 19.17 -13.83
C LYS A 28 -14.07 18.10 -14.85
N GLY A 29 -13.55 16.96 -14.40
CA GLY A 29 -13.23 15.79 -15.24
C GLY A 29 -14.33 14.71 -15.30
N HIS A 30 -15.47 14.92 -14.65
CA HIS A 30 -16.54 13.94 -14.51
C HIS A 30 -17.83 14.40 -15.20
N LYS A 31 -18.71 13.46 -15.55
CA LYS A 31 -19.99 13.76 -16.21
C LYS A 31 -20.91 14.66 -15.37
N SER A 32 -20.75 14.69 -14.05
CA SER A 32 -21.42 15.61 -13.12
C SER A 32 -20.81 15.49 -11.73
N CYS A 33 -21.05 16.47 -10.85
CA CYS A 33 -20.69 16.38 -9.42
C CYS A 33 -21.26 15.11 -8.77
N ALA A 34 -22.49 14.74 -9.11
CA ALA A 34 -23.09 13.50 -8.62
C ALA A 34 -22.36 12.25 -9.15
N ASP A 35 -21.85 12.27 -10.39
CA ASP A 35 -21.04 11.18 -10.92
C ASP A 35 -19.66 11.09 -10.26
N TYR A 36 -19.06 12.24 -10.00
CA TYR A 36 -17.82 12.35 -9.25
C TYR A 36 -17.96 11.79 -7.83
N ILE A 37 -18.93 12.27 -7.05
CA ILE A 37 -19.22 11.79 -5.69
C ILE A 37 -19.51 10.29 -5.70
N ARG A 38 -20.31 9.81 -6.65
CA ARG A 38 -20.64 8.38 -6.74
C ARG A 38 -19.42 7.52 -7.08
N LYS A 39 -18.54 7.97 -7.97
CA LYS A 39 -17.28 7.26 -8.26
C LYS A 39 -16.30 7.34 -7.09
N ARG A 40 -16.29 8.45 -6.36
CA ARG A 40 -15.42 8.63 -5.20
C ARG A 40 -15.88 7.80 -3.99
N ILE A 41 -17.18 7.68 -3.76
CA ILE A 41 -17.77 6.94 -2.63
C ILE A 41 -18.03 5.46 -2.95
N PHE A 42 -18.52 5.16 -4.16
CA PHE A 42 -18.99 3.83 -4.56
C PHE A 42 -18.27 3.27 -5.80
N GLY A 43 -17.27 3.96 -6.33
CA GLY A 43 -16.51 3.48 -7.49
C GLY A 43 -15.73 2.22 -7.11
N LYS A 44 -16.07 1.09 -7.75
CA LYS A 44 -15.26 -0.12 -7.70
C LYS A 44 -13.88 0.20 -8.28
N GLY A 45 -12.85 0.16 -7.43
CA GLY A 45 -11.45 0.37 -7.85
C GLY A 45 -10.59 1.16 -6.87
N LYS A 46 -11.17 1.85 -5.89
CA LYS A 46 -10.42 2.33 -4.72
C LYS A 46 -11.05 1.68 -3.51
N ASP A 47 -10.51 0.54 -3.12
CA ASP A 47 -10.63 0.10 -1.73
C ASP A 47 -10.27 1.34 -0.91
N ILE A 48 -11.24 1.86 -0.14
CA ILE A 48 -10.97 2.87 0.87
C ILE A 48 -10.16 2.12 1.92
N ILE A 49 -8.88 1.88 1.64
CA ILE A 49 -7.96 1.36 2.63
C ILE A 49 -7.87 2.49 3.65
N ASN A 50 -8.27 2.22 4.88
CA ASN A 50 -8.14 3.16 5.97
C ASN A 50 -6.65 3.62 6.00
N PRO A 51 -6.34 4.90 5.77
CA PRO A 51 -4.97 5.38 5.68
C PRO A 51 -4.15 5.02 6.91
N VAL A 52 -4.80 4.98 8.09
CA VAL A 52 -4.16 4.61 9.37
C VAL A 52 -3.78 3.13 9.39
N GLU A 53 -4.66 2.23 8.96
CA GLU A 53 -4.35 0.80 8.90
C GLU A 53 -3.29 0.50 7.84
N PHE A 54 -3.32 1.25 6.73
CA PHE A 54 -2.35 1.11 5.66
C PHE A 54 -0.94 1.55 6.09
N ILE A 55 -0.81 2.71 6.76
CA ILE A 55 0.46 3.20 7.31
C ILE A 55 1.00 2.21 8.34
N ARG A 56 0.14 1.70 9.24
CA ARG A 56 0.54 0.66 10.21
C ARG A 56 1.07 -0.60 9.54
N ALA A 57 0.44 -1.06 8.46
CA ALA A 57 0.90 -2.22 7.72
C ALA A 57 2.27 -1.98 7.05
N ILE A 58 2.53 -0.76 6.56
CA ILE A 58 3.84 -0.37 6.03
C ILE A 58 4.90 -0.33 7.14
N ASP A 59 4.58 0.25 8.29
CA ASP A 59 5.51 0.34 9.42
C ASP A 59 5.89 -1.05 9.94
N GLU A 60 4.93 -1.97 10.01
CA GLU A 60 5.15 -3.36 10.40
C GLU A 60 6.13 -4.06 9.44
N VAL A 61 5.87 -3.98 8.13
CA VAL A 61 6.77 -4.54 7.10
C VAL A 61 8.17 -3.92 7.16
N SER A 62 8.25 -2.61 7.39
CA SER A 62 9.52 -1.87 7.50
C SER A 62 10.33 -2.30 8.72
N LEU A 63 9.69 -2.53 9.86
CA LEU A 63 10.31 -3.05 11.07
C LEU A 63 10.87 -4.46 10.85
N GLU A 64 10.13 -5.32 10.14
CA GLU A 64 10.61 -6.66 9.80
C GLU A 64 11.81 -6.64 8.85
N MET A 65 11.79 -5.78 7.82
CA MET A 65 12.94 -5.59 6.92
C MET A 65 14.17 -5.13 7.70
N LYS A 66 14.01 -4.22 8.67
CA LYS A 66 15.10 -3.76 9.53
C LYS A 66 15.68 -4.89 10.38
N ARG A 67 14.85 -5.81 10.89
CA ARG A 67 15.31 -7.00 11.64
C ARG A 67 16.08 -7.96 10.73
N ILE A 68 15.61 -8.19 9.51
CA ILE A 68 16.32 -9.03 8.52
C ILE A 68 17.67 -8.40 8.15
N GLY A 69 17.70 -7.10 7.86
CA GLY A 69 18.95 -6.39 7.55
C GLY A 69 19.96 -6.47 8.70
N LYS A 70 19.50 -6.39 9.95
CA LYS A 70 20.35 -6.60 11.13
C LYS A 70 20.93 -8.01 11.15
N ASN A 71 20.12 -9.04 10.90
CA ASN A 71 20.58 -10.43 10.87
C ASN A 71 21.60 -10.65 9.76
N ILE A 72 21.33 -10.17 8.54
CA ILE A 72 22.27 -10.24 7.41
C ILE A 72 23.61 -9.58 7.78
N ASN A 73 23.57 -8.41 8.41
CA ASN A 73 24.79 -7.71 8.82
C ASN A 73 25.57 -8.47 9.91
N GLN A 74 24.87 -9.14 10.83
CA GLN A 74 25.50 -10.01 11.83
C GLN A 74 26.18 -11.22 11.18
N PHE A 75 25.54 -11.84 10.19
CA PHE A 75 26.13 -12.94 9.42
C PHE A 75 27.35 -12.49 8.62
N ALA A 76 27.26 -11.36 7.92
CA ALA A 76 28.39 -10.80 7.18
C ALA A 76 29.59 -10.51 8.10
N ARG A 77 29.33 -9.94 9.28
CA ARG A 77 30.36 -9.69 10.29
C ARG A 77 30.97 -10.98 10.82
N TYR A 78 30.15 -11.99 11.13
CA TYR A 78 30.60 -13.30 11.59
C TYR A 78 31.48 -14.01 10.55
N ALA A 79 31.07 -14.01 9.28
CA ALA A 79 31.85 -14.57 8.17
C ALA A 79 33.18 -13.84 7.96
N ASN A 80 33.19 -12.50 8.09
CA ASN A 80 34.41 -11.71 8.00
C ASN A 80 35.37 -11.96 9.18
N GLU A 81 34.86 -12.13 10.39
CA GLU A 81 35.64 -12.38 11.60
C GLU A 81 36.18 -13.81 11.69
N ARG A 82 35.47 -14.80 11.12
CA ARG A 82 35.91 -16.20 11.04
C ARG A 82 36.17 -16.61 9.59
N LYS A 83 37.42 -16.47 9.13
CA LYS A 83 37.90 -16.89 7.79
C LYS A 83 37.75 -18.40 7.46
N SER A 84 37.13 -19.20 8.32
CA SER A 84 37.10 -20.68 8.25
C SER A 84 35.75 -21.25 8.69
N VAL A 85 34.66 -20.70 8.18
CA VAL A 85 33.35 -21.36 8.25
C VAL A 85 33.12 -22.03 6.91
N ASP A 86 32.66 -23.29 6.90
CA ASP A 86 32.32 -24.00 5.65
C ASP A 86 31.39 -23.11 4.82
N GLY A 87 31.91 -22.65 3.68
CA GLY A 87 31.28 -21.61 2.87
C GLY A 87 29.87 -22.00 2.42
N ASP A 88 29.61 -23.30 2.29
CA ASP A 88 28.34 -23.83 1.81
C ASP A 88 27.19 -23.59 2.80
N PHE A 89 27.39 -23.83 4.10
CA PHE A 89 26.35 -23.59 5.11
C PHE A 89 26.03 -22.08 5.24
N LEU A 90 27.06 -21.24 5.21
CA LEU A 90 26.91 -19.79 5.25
C LEU A 90 26.15 -19.25 4.03
N MET A 91 26.48 -19.77 2.85
CA MET A 91 25.82 -19.37 1.60
C MET A 91 24.36 -19.82 1.58
N GLU A 92 24.04 -21.00 2.10
CA GLU A 92 22.67 -21.51 2.15
C GLU A 92 21.78 -20.68 3.06
N GLU A 93 22.28 -20.30 4.25
CA GLU A 93 21.55 -19.46 5.20
C GLU A 93 21.45 -18.00 4.71
N TYR A 94 22.49 -17.47 4.07
CA TYR A 94 22.46 -16.17 3.43
C TYR A 94 21.43 -16.11 2.30
N ASN A 95 21.41 -17.12 1.42
CA ASN A 95 20.43 -17.22 0.32
C ASN A 95 19.00 -17.28 0.85
N LYS A 96 18.77 -17.96 1.98
CA LYS A 96 17.46 -18.00 2.63
C LYS A 96 17.04 -16.62 3.13
N LEU A 97 17.91 -15.92 3.86
CA LEU A 97 17.66 -14.55 4.33
C LEU A 97 17.42 -13.57 3.18
N LEU A 98 18.18 -13.70 2.09
CA LEU A 98 18.05 -12.88 0.90
C LEU A 98 16.71 -13.15 0.19
N SER A 99 16.30 -14.42 0.07
CA SER A 99 15.00 -14.80 -0.49
C SER A 99 13.84 -14.20 0.31
N ASP A 100 13.91 -14.24 1.64
CA ASP A 100 12.89 -13.65 2.51
C ASP A 100 12.89 -12.12 2.44
N TYR A 101 14.05 -11.49 2.29
CA TYR A 101 14.15 -10.05 2.04
C TYR A 101 13.45 -9.67 0.72
N ILE A 102 13.76 -10.35 -0.39
CA ILE A 102 13.17 -10.08 -1.71
C ILE A 102 11.64 -10.23 -1.67
N LYS A 103 11.12 -11.26 -1.00
CA LYS A 103 9.66 -11.45 -0.85
C LYS A 103 9.01 -10.29 -0.10
N LYS A 104 9.66 -9.74 0.93
CA LYS A 104 9.13 -8.59 1.68
C LYS A 104 9.23 -7.30 0.90
N GLU A 105 10.30 -7.12 0.13
CA GLU A 105 10.47 -6.00 -0.80
C GLU A 105 9.37 -5.98 -1.87
N GLN A 106 9.05 -7.13 -2.48
CA GLN A 106 7.95 -7.25 -3.44
C GLN A 106 6.59 -6.90 -2.83
N LYS A 107 6.33 -7.34 -1.58
CA LYS A 107 5.10 -6.96 -0.87
C LYS A 107 5.03 -5.46 -0.61
N LEU A 108 6.15 -4.85 -0.20
CA LEU A 108 6.26 -3.41 0.01
C LEU A 108 6.00 -2.64 -1.29
N GLU A 109 6.53 -3.11 -2.41
CA GLU A 109 6.32 -2.51 -3.73
C GLU A 109 4.84 -2.54 -4.16
N VAL A 110 4.13 -3.66 -3.91
CA VAL A 110 2.69 -3.76 -4.16
C VAL A 110 1.90 -2.78 -3.30
N LEU A 111 2.30 -2.59 -2.03
CA LEU A 111 1.69 -1.60 -1.15
C LEU A 111 1.94 -0.19 -1.70
N TYR A 112 3.18 0.17 -2.06
CA TYR A 112 3.50 1.47 -2.67
C TYR A 112 2.72 1.73 -3.96
N ARG A 113 2.54 0.73 -4.83
CA ARG A 113 1.71 0.86 -6.04
C ARG A 113 0.26 1.22 -5.71
N LYS A 114 -0.30 0.73 -4.61
CA LYS A 114 -1.63 1.13 -4.14
C LYS A 114 -1.68 2.60 -3.69
N ILE A 115 -0.58 3.17 -3.20
CA ILE A 115 -0.48 4.62 -2.92
C ILE A 115 -0.51 5.43 -4.20
N ILE A 116 0.29 5.04 -5.20
CA ILE A 116 0.44 5.80 -6.46
C ILE A 116 -0.82 5.70 -7.33
N ALA A 117 -1.61 4.63 -7.19
CA ALA A 117 -2.88 4.44 -7.89
C ALA A 117 -4.11 5.07 -7.17
N LEU A 118 -3.94 5.56 -5.94
CA LEU A 118 -4.95 6.35 -5.20
C LEU A 118 -4.98 7.82 -5.64
#